data_AF-A0A7Y5R6U7-F1
#
_entry.id   AF-A0A7Y5R6U7-F1
#
_cell.length_a   1.000
_cell.length_b   1.000
_cell.length_c   1.000
_cell.angle_alpha   90.00
_cell.angle_beta   90.00
_cell.angle_gamma   90.00
#
_symmetry.space_group_name_H-M   'P 1'
#
loop_
_entity.id
_entity.type
_entity.pdbx_description
1 polymer ?
#
loop_
_entity_poly.entity_id
_entity_poly.type
_entity_poly.pdbx_seq_one_letter_code
_entity_poly.pdbx_strand_id
1 'polypeptide(L)'
;MTITTTLHTLTILLCATSVCLGQPAEKTLVKSFNLQGSSAIALDVHGDVNVQPWTNEVLRVQMTVTLPTGTAAMLKSLVESGRYNLKSSLKDNVLQITLPNMEREVLFKGKTLEETLSFIVYAPENTTVQLGEGATTDKKGVVNTF
;
A
#
# COMPACT_ATOMS: atom_id res chain seq x y z
N MET A 1 5.60 -24.23 76.03
CA MET A 1 4.39 -23.81 75.28
C MET A 1 4.84 -23.39 73.89
N THR A 2 5.03 -24.39 73.00
CA THR A 2 4.12 -24.79 71.89
C THR A 2 4.24 -23.87 70.65
N ILE A 3 4.90 -24.31 69.56
CA ILE A 3 4.33 -25.00 68.34
C ILE A 3 3.75 -23.97 67.34
N THR A 4 3.90 -23.93 66.02
CA THR A 4 4.71 -24.52 64.91
C THR A 4 4.19 -23.86 63.60
N THR A 5 4.96 -23.89 62.49
CA THR A 5 4.55 -24.08 61.06
C THR A 5 3.41 -23.22 60.44
N THR A 6 3.53 -22.59 59.26
CA THR A 6 3.55 -23.14 57.87
C THR A 6 3.60 -21.94 56.91
N LEU A 7 4.46 -21.95 55.87
CA LEU A 7 4.08 -22.19 54.46
C LEU A 7 3.04 -21.20 53.90
N HIS A 8 3.39 -20.50 52.80
CA HIS A 8 2.59 -20.34 51.57
C HIS A 8 3.01 -19.07 50.80
N THR A 9 3.91 -19.29 49.84
CA THR A 9 3.71 -18.92 48.43
C THR A 9 3.05 -17.57 48.14
N LEU A 10 3.86 -16.57 47.80
CA LEU A 10 3.42 -15.63 46.77
C LEU A 10 4.59 -15.18 45.89
N THR A 11 5.18 -16.16 45.23
CA THR A 11 5.86 -15.98 43.94
C THR A 11 4.81 -15.48 42.94
N ILE A 12 4.48 -14.18 42.97
CA ILE A 12 3.82 -13.52 41.83
C ILE A 12 4.91 -13.39 40.77
N LEU A 13 5.14 -14.50 40.07
CA LEU A 13 5.70 -14.50 38.73
C LEU A 13 4.63 -13.85 37.85
N LEU A 14 4.66 -12.52 37.80
CA LEU A 14 3.91 -11.73 36.83
C LEU A 14 4.54 -12.00 35.46
N CYS A 15 4.20 -13.15 34.87
CA CYS A 15 4.36 -13.39 33.44
C CYS A 15 3.44 -12.39 32.74
N ALA A 16 3.94 -11.18 32.55
CA ALA A 16 3.53 -10.31 31.47
C ALA A 16 3.82 -11.08 30.18
N THR A 17 2.88 -11.93 29.80
CA THR A 17 2.82 -12.47 28.44
C THR A 17 2.49 -11.26 27.58
N SER A 18 3.53 -10.58 27.13
CA SER A 18 3.44 -9.59 26.06
C SER A 18 2.88 -10.34 24.87
N VAL A 19 1.56 -10.28 24.69
CA VAL A 19 0.91 -10.74 23.47
C VAL A 19 1.47 -9.82 22.38
N CYS A 20 2.52 -10.30 21.73
CA CYS A 20 3.11 -9.68 20.56
C CYS A 20 2.11 -9.91 19.43
N LEU A 21 1.06 -9.10 19.39
CA LEU A 21 0.21 -9.00 18.21
C LEU A 21 1.13 -8.48 17.11
N GLY A 22 1.46 -9.35 16.16
CA GLY A 22 2.28 -8.97 15.01
C GLY A 22 1.58 -7.82 14.30
N GLN A 23 2.24 -6.66 14.24
CA GLN A 23 1.73 -5.54 13.47
C GLN A 23 1.72 -5.92 11.99
N PRO A 24 0.66 -5.57 11.23
CA PRO A 24 0.65 -5.78 9.80
C PRO A 24 1.83 -5.05 9.18
N ALA A 25 2.53 -5.70 8.26
CA ALA A 25 3.70 -5.08 7.63
C ALA A 25 3.22 -4.01 6.65
N GLU A 26 3.67 -2.78 6.82
CA GLU A 26 3.29 -1.65 5.98
C GLU A 26 4.51 -0.95 5.38
N LYS A 27 4.38 -0.46 4.15
CA LYS A 27 5.37 0.40 3.52
C LYS A 27 4.73 1.38 2.55
N THR A 28 5.15 2.64 2.66
CA THR A 28 4.81 3.68 1.68
C THR A 28 5.92 3.83 0.65
N LEU A 29 5.53 3.87 -0.62
CA LEU A 29 6.38 4.07 -1.78
C LEU A 29 5.92 5.34 -2.50
N VAL A 30 6.86 6.15 -2.96
CA VAL A 30 6.56 7.38 -3.70
C VAL A 30 7.27 7.33 -5.03
N LYS A 31 6.53 7.61 -6.11
CA LYS A 31 7.09 7.72 -7.46
C LYS A 31 6.56 8.95 -8.16
N SER A 32 7.48 9.70 -8.75
CA SER A 32 7.16 10.85 -9.58
C SER A 32 7.28 10.49 -11.06
N PHE A 33 6.39 11.02 -11.88
CA PHE A 33 6.37 10.86 -13.32
C PHE A 33 6.36 12.22 -13.99
N ASN A 34 7.18 12.38 -15.02
CA ASN A 34 7.05 13.51 -15.93
C ASN A 34 5.86 13.24 -16.85
N LEU A 35 5.04 14.26 -17.10
CA LEU A 35 3.86 14.16 -17.95
C LEU A 35 4.18 13.92 -19.44
N GLN A 36 5.43 14.12 -19.86
CA GLN A 36 5.89 13.95 -21.24
C GLN A 36 5.07 14.77 -22.25
N GLY A 37 4.54 15.93 -21.81
CA GLY A 37 3.69 16.80 -22.61
C GLY A 37 2.21 16.40 -22.66
N SER A 38 1.82 15.28 -22.04
CA SER A 38 0.42 14.85 -21.96
C SER A 38 -0.34 15.60 -20.87
N SER A 39 -1.54 16.07 -21.18
CA SER A 39 -2.51 16.56 -20.18
C SER A 39 -3.48 15.46 -19.71
N ALA A 40 -3.46 14.29 -20.34
CA ALA A 40 -4.31 13.15 -19.99
C ALA A 40 -3.48 12.05 -19.33
N ILE A 41 -3.96 11.55 -18.19
CA ILE A 41 -3.32 10.50 -17.41
C ILE A 41 -4.34 9.38 -17.24
N ALA A 42 -3.95 8.15 -17.58
CA ALA A 42 -4.74 6.95 -17.31
C ALA A 42 -4.03 6.15 -16.22
N LEU A 43 -4.65 6.04 -15.05
CA LEU A 43 -4.14 5.26 -13.94
C LEU A 43 -4.87 3.92 -13.85
N ASP A 44 -4.14 2.86 -14.18
CA ASP A 44 -4.62 1.50 -14.19
C ASP A 44 -3.96 0.73 -13.03
N VAL A 45 -4.60 0.84 -11.86
CA VAL A 45 -4.16 0.22 -10.60
C VAL A 45 -5.38 -0.33 -9.88
N HIS A 46 -5.17 -1.39 -9.11
CA HIS A 46 -6.20 -2.00 -8.28
C HIS A 46 -6.06 -1.52 -6.82
N GLY A 47 -7.13 -0.96 -6.26
CA GLY A 47 -7.18 -0.47 -4.88
C GLY A 47 -7.74 0.93 -4.73
N ASP A 48 -7.66 1.46 -3.52
CA ASP A 48 -8.26 2.76 -3.18
C ASP A 48 -7.40 3.91 -3.71
N VAL A 49 -7.98 4.78 -4.53
CA VAL A 49 -7.31 5.92 -5.15
C VAL A 49 -7.95 7.24 -4.71
N ASN A 50 -7.11 8.10 -4.12
CA ASN A 50 -7.43 9.49 -3.81
C ASN A 50 -6.63 10.42 -4.73
N VAL A 51 -7.33 11.24 -5.53
CA VAL A 51 -6.70 12.21 -6.42
C VAL A 51 -6.73 13.59 -5.78
N GLN A 52 -5.56 14.21 -5.65
CA GLN A 52 -5.39 15.54 -5.08
C GLN A 52 -4.75 16.48 -6.11
N PRO A 53 -5.26 17.71 -6.27
CA PRO A 53 -4.60 18.71 -7.09
C PRO A 53 -3.25 19.09 -6.47
N TRP A 54 -2.28 19.37 -7.32
CA TRP A 54 -0.93 19.75 -6.91
C TRP A 54 -0.35 20.83 -7.82
N THR A 55 0.32 21.81 -7.23
CA THR A 55 0.89 22.97 -7.94
C THR A 55 2.19 22.65 -8.70
N ASN A 56 2.63 21.38 -8.72
CA ASN A 56 3.84 20.98 -9.43
C ASN A 56 3.51 20.53 -10.86
N GLU A 57 4.50 20.54 -11.75
CA GLU A 57 4.37 20.08 -13.14
C GLU A 57 4.56 18.56 -13.29
N VAL A 58 5.05 17.88 -12.26
CA VAL A 58 5.19 16.43 -12.24
C VAL A 58 4.02 15.78 -11.53
N LEU A 59 3.58 14.63 -12.04
CA LEU A 59 2.64 13.77 -11.33
C LEU A 59 3.39 13.02 -10.23
N ARG A 60 2.83 12.95 -9.02
CA ARG A 60 3.36 12.10 -7.95
C ARG A 60 2.31 11.11 -7.50
N VAL A 61 2.71 9.84 -7.46
CA VAL A 61 1.90 8.75 -6.92
C VAL A 61 2.56 8.26 -5.65
N GLN A 62 1.84 8.38 -4.53
CA GLN A 62 2.16 7.75 -3.27
C GLN A 62 1.31 6.50 -3.15
N MET A 63 1.94 5.35 -2.90
CA MET A 63 1.27 4.08 -2.69
C MET A 63 1.62 3.56 -1.29
N THR A 64 0.63 3.18 -0.53
CA THR A 64 0.80 2.46 0.74
C THR A 64 0.40 1.01 0.52
N VAL A 65 1.31 0.11 0.88
CA VAL A 65 1.13 -1.34 0.79
C VAL A 65 1.05 -1.89 2.21
N THR A 66 -0.01 -2.64 2.50
CA THR A 66 -0.19 -3.34 3.78
C THR A 66 -0.31 -4.83 3.54
N LEU A 67 0.46 -5.64 4.28
CA LEU A 67 0.36 -7.10 4.31
C LEU A 67 -0.22 -7.54 5.65
N PRO A 68 -1.53 -7.88 5.74
CA PRO A 68 -2.19 -8.25 6.98
C PRO A 68 -1.56 -9.47 7.65
N THR A 69 -1.15 -10.46 6.86
CA THR A 69 -0.54 -11.71 7.34
C THR A 69 0.96 -11.80 7.05
N GLY A 70 1.55 -10.74 6.49
CA GLY A 70 2.95 -10.72 6.05
C GLY A 70 3.91 -10.18 7.10
N THR A 71 5.21 -10.36 6.86
CA THR A 71 6.27 -9.78 7.70
C THR A 71 6.95 -8.62 6.99
N ALA A 72 7.59 -7.73 7.75
CA ALA A 72 8.36 -6.62 7.17
C ALA A 72 9.48 -7.11 6.22
N ALA A 73 10.10 -8.26 6.51
CA ALA A 73 11.11 -8.87 5.65
C ALA A 73 10.52 -9.34 4.32
N MET A 74 9.31 -9.93 4.33
CA MET A 74 8.60 -10.30 3.10
C MET A 74 8.23 -9.07 2.29
N LEU A 75 7.63 -8.05 2.93
CA LEU A 75 7.27 -6.81 2.26
C LEU A 75 8.51 -6.15 1.61
N LYS A 76 9.63 -6.12 2.33
CA LYS A 76 10.92 -5.66 1.81
C LYS A 76 11.34 -6.44 0.57
N SER A 77 11.31 -7.77 0.61
CA SER A 77 11.66 -8.61 -0.54
C SER A 77 10.75 -8.38 -1.74
N LEU A 78 9.43 -8.24 -1.54
CA LEU A 78 8.48 -7.95 -2.61
C LEU A 78 8.74 -6.58 -3.25
N VAL A 79 9.07 -5.56 -2.44
CA VAL A 79 9.47 -4.24 -2.92
C VAL A 79 10.77 -4.30 -3.72
N GLU A 80 11.79 -5.01 -3.21
CA GLU A 80 13.09 -5.17 -3.89
C GLU A 80 12.97 -5.96 -5.20
N SER A 81 12.04 -6.93 -5.27
CA SER A 81 11.72 -7.65 -6.51
C SER A 81 11.00 -6.80 -7.56
N GLY A 82 10.60 -5.58 -7.20
CA GLY A 82 9.90 -4.66 -8.09
C GLY A 82 8.41 -4.96 -8.26
N ARG A 83 7.80 -5.78 -7.40
CA ARG A 83 6.36 -6.10 -7.44
C ARG A 83 5.49 -4.84 -7.46
N TYR A 84 5.86 -3.86 -6.64
CA TYR A 84 5.17 -2.59 -6.46
C TYR A 84 5.72 -1.45 -7.36
N ASN A 85 6.47 -1.77 -8.41
CA ASN A 85 7.07 -0.74 -9.27
C ASN A 85 6.08 -0.26 -10.32
N LEU A 86 5.54 0.95 -10.13
CA LEU A 86 4.70 1.62 -11.11
C LEU A 86 5.50 1.95 -12.38
N LYS A 87 4.94 1.71 -13.57
CA LYS A 87 5.56 2.11 -14.85
C LYS A 87 4.67 3.10 -15.59
N SER A 88 5.29 4.04 -16.29
CA SER A 88 4.61 4.96 -17.19
C SER A 88 4.91 4.60 -18.65
N SER A 89 3.90 4.68 -19.51
CA SER A 89 4.02 4.57 -20.96
C SER A 89 3.17 5.65 -21.61
N LEU A 90 3.66 6.28 -22.67
CA LEU A 90 2.88 7.25 -23.44
C LEU A 90 2.24 6.52 -24.62
N LYS A 91 0.91 6.54 -24.70
CA LYS A 91 0.15 5.94 -25.79
C LYS A 91 -0.99 6.87 -26.17
N ASP A 92 -1.14 7.18 -27.46
CA ASP A 92 -2.22 8.03 -27.98
C ASP A 92 -2.33 9.39 -27.28
N ASN A 93 -1.20 10.00 -26.90
CA ASN A 93 -1.12 11.24 -26.12
C ASN A 93 -1.79 11.16 -24.72
N VAL A 94 -1.82 9.96 -24.14
CA VAL A 94 -2.24 9.68 -22.76
C VAL A 94 -1.09 9.02 -22.02
N LEU A 95 -0.78 9.53 -20.82
CA LEU A 95 0.22 8.95 -19.94
C LEU A 95 -0.43 7.80 -19.17
N GLN A 96 -0.13 6.56 -19.56
CA GLN A 96 -0.64 5.36 -18.91
C GLN A 96 0.29 4.95 -17.76
N ILE A 97 -0.26 4.78 -16.56
CA ILE A 97 0.45 4.36 -15.35
C ILE A 97 -0.10 3.02 -14.88
N THR A 98 0.78 2.02 -14.76
CA THR A 98 0.41 0.62 -14.49
C THR A 98 1.27 -0.03 -13.41
N LEU A 99 0.77 -1.12 -12.82
CA LEU A 99 1.50 -2.03 -11.94
C LEU A 99 1.73 -3.40 -12.63
N PRO A 100 2.68 -3.51 -13.57
CA PRO A 100 2.81 -4.70 -14.44
C PRO A 100 3.19 -6.00 -13.70
N ASN A 101 3.67 -5.90 -12.46
CA ASN A 101 4.15 -7.06 -11.70
C ASN A 101 3.12 -7.60 -10.69
N MET A 102 1.91 -7.04 -10.67
CA MET A 102 0.85 -7.41 -9.73
C MET A 102 -0.02 -8.59 -10.18
N GLU A 103 -0.08 -8.87 -11.48
CA GLU A 103 -0.91 -9.95 -12.05
C GLU A 103 -0.53 -11.36 -11.56
N ARG A 104 0.70 -11.53 -11.06
CA ARG A 104 1.18 -12.81 -10.55
C ARG A 104 0.80 -12.97 -9.08
N GLU A 105 0.08 -14.04 -8.78
CA GLU A 105 -0.17 -14.45 -7.40
C GLU A 105 1.13 -14.85 -6.69
N VAL A 106 1.25 -14.43 -5.43
CA VAL A 106 2.35 -14.83 -4.55
C VAL A 106 1.76 -15.73 -3.47
N LEU A 107 2.33 -16.93 -3.31
CA LEU A 107 1.92 -17.86 -2.28
C LEU A 107 2.79 -17.71 -1.04
N PHE A 108 2.17 -17.64 0.13
CA PHE A 108 2.83 -17.71 1.42
C PHE A 108 2.18 -18.82 2.25
N LYS A 109 2.99 -19.80 2.68
CA LYS A 109 2.53 -20.98 3.44
C LYS A 109 1.36 -21.73 2.78
N GLY A 110 1.38 -21.82 1.44
CA GLY A 110 0.34 -22.52 0.67
C GLY A 110 -0.99 -21.77 0.53
N LYS A 111 -1.05 -20.50 0.97
CA LYS A 111 -2.19 -19.60 0.76
C LYS A 111 -1.77 -18.40 -0.09
N THR A 112 -2.69 -17.83 -0.85
CA THR A 112 -2.45 -16.57 -1.56
C THR A 112 -2.15 -15.47 -0.55
N LEU A 113 -1.07 -14.72 -0.79
CA LEU A 113 -0.70 -13.58 0.02
C LEU A 113 -1.74 -12.48 -0.18
N GLU A 114 -2.42 -12.10 0.89
CA GLU A 114 -3.33 -10.97 0.88
C GLU A 114 -2.55 -9.66 1.00
N GLU A 115 -2.89 -8.70 0.14
CA GLU A 115 -2.27 -7.38 0.04
C GLU A 115 -3.36 -6.32 -0.06
N THR A 116 -3.18 -5.19 0.64
CA THR A 116 -4.06 -4.02 0.50
C THR A 116 -3.24 -2.86 -0.03
N LEU A 117 -3.69 -2.26 -1.13
CA LEU A 117 -3.05 -1.13 -1.79
C LEU A 117 -3.94 0.11 -1.68
N SER A 118 -3.36 1.21 -1.24
CA SER A 118 -3.99 2.54 -1.29
C SER A 118 -3.06 3.54 -1.96
N PHE A 119 -3.64 4.48 -2.70
CA PHE A 119 -2.95 5.41 -3.55
C PHE A 119 -3.40 6.85 -3.27
N ILE A 120 -2.43 7.76 -3.23
CA ILE A 120 -2.65 9.19 -3.29
C ILE A 120 -1.94 9.72 -4.53
N VAL A 121 -2.72 10.29 -5.44
CA VAL A 121 -2.26 10.78 -6.74
C VAL A 121 -2.29 12.30 -6.71
N TYR A 122 -1.11 12.90 -6.65
CA TYR A 122 -0.93 14.34 -6.72
C TYR A 122 -0.79 14.74 -8.18
N ALA A 123 -1.88 15.19 -8.78
CA ALA A 123 -1.98 15.53 -10.20
C ALA A 123 -1.89 17.05 -10.41
N PRO A 124 -1.15 17.52 -11.43
CA PRO A 124 -1.12 18.93 -11.78
C PRO A 124 -2.52 19.44 -12.16
N GLU A 125 -2.85 20.69 -11.81
CA GLU A 125 -4.21 21.24 -11.96
C GLU A 125 -4.74 21.21 -13.41
N ASN A 126 -3.84 21.20 -14.39
CA ASN A 126 -4.14 21.27 -15.82
C ASN A 126 -4.28 19.87 -16.45
N THR A 127 -4.38 18.81 -15.64
CA THR A 127 -4.39 17.43 -16.10
C THR A 127 -5.68 16.72 -15.75
N THR A 128 -6.07 15.79 -16.62
CA THR A 128 -7.23 14.91 -16.41
C THR A 128 -6.74 13.53 -16.02
N VAL A 129 -7.18 13.03 -14.87
CA VAL A 129 -6.87 11.68 -14.39
C VAL A 129 -8.08 10.77 -14.63
N GLN A 130 -7.86 9.74 -15.43
CA GLN A 130 -8.81 8.66 -15.70
C GLN A 130 -8.41 7.45 -14.85
N LEU A 131 -9.37 6.82 -14.19
CA LEU A 131 -9.15 5.65 -13.36
C LEU A 131 -9.62 4.39 -14.10
N GLY A 132 -8.83 3.33 -14.07
CA GLY A 132 -9.21 2.01 -14.57
C GLY A 132 -10.28 1.33 -13.69
N GLU A 133 -10.89 0.27 -14.22
CA GLU A 133 -12.05 -0.41 -13.60
C GLU A 133 -11.80 -0.95 -12.18
N GLY A 134 -10.55 -1.25 -11.81
CA GLY A 134 -10.23 -1.77 -10.47
C GLY A 134 -9.82 -0.71 -9.44
N ALA A 135 -9.90 0.58 -9.77
CA ALA A 135 -9.64 1.67 -8.83
C ALA A 135 -10.95 2.12 -8.14
N THR A 136 -10.92 2.21 -6.82
CA THR A 136 -12.04 2.70 -5.99
C THR A 136 -11.75 4.11 -5.50
N THR A 137 -12.71 5.06 -5.61
CA THR A 137 -12.49 6.46 -5.18
C THR A 137 -13.38 6.83 -4.00
N ASP A 138 -12.74 7.25 -2.89
CA ASP A 138 -13.37 7.95 -1.77
C ASP A 138 -13.39 9.48 -2.03
N LYS A 139 -14.17 9.89 -3.03
CA LYS A 139 -14.65 11.26 -3.35
C LYS A 139 -13.69 12.43 -3.71
N LYS A 140 -14.18 13.18 -4.73
CA LYS A 140 -14.01 14.61 -5.09
C LYS A 140 -12.72 15.09 -5.78
N GLY A 141 -12.31 14.40 -6.83
CA GLY A 141 -11.72 15.01 -8.04
C GLY A 141 -12.68 14.80 -9.22
N VAL A 142 -12.61 15.60 -10.28
CA VAL A 142 -13.37 15.32 -11.51
C VAL A 142 -12.84 14.02 -12.10
N VAL A 143 -13.49 12.90 -11.76
CA VAL A 143 -13.18 11.56 -12.26
C VAL A 143 -14.29 11.20 -13.23
N ASN A 144 -13.96 11.12 -14.52
CA ASN A 144 -14.85 10.47 -15.48
C ASN A 144 -14.55 8.97 -15.45
N THR A 145 -15.48 8.20 -14.92
CA THR A 145 -15.50 6.74 -14.98
C THR A 145 -16.10 6.32 -16.33
N PHE A 146 -15.49 5.35 -17.01
CA PHE A 146 -16.07 4.65 -18.16
C PHE A 146 -16.17 3.17 -17.85
#